data_AF-S3Y6A5-F1
#
_entry.id   AF-S3Y6A5-F1
#
_cell.length_a   1.000
_cell.length_b   1.000
_cell.length_c   1.000
_cell.angle_alpha   90.00
_cell.angle_beta   90.00
_cell.angle_gamma   90.00
#
_symmetry.space_group_name_H-M   'P 1'
#
loop_
_entity.id
_entity.type
_entity.pdbx_description
1 polymer ?
#
loop_
_entity_poly.entity_id
_entity_poly.type
_entity_poly.pdbx_seq_one_letter_code
_entity_poly.pdbx_strand_id
1 'polypeptide(L)'
;MENNSDLNNQAAQYTLCFNTRCPKAENCLRHSMTQYTTAQNIRLSVINPLCYPAAGKECPHFRSNKKIRVAWGFKKLYDDMPARISRAIHLNLEAIFNHSPYYRYRNQKLGLTPKQQECIRQVCRKHGWKEEIQFDRYTEEYDW
;
A
#
# COMPACT_ATOMS: atom_id res chain seq x y z
N MET A 1 6.07 -9.86 14.69
CA MET A 1 4.73 -10.16 15.23
C MET A 1 4.03 -8.81 15.38
N GLU A 2 2.93 -8.59 14.69
CA GLU A 2 2.16 -7.34 14.83
C GLU A 2 1.55 -7.30 16.22
N ASN A 3 1.77 -6.21 16.95
CA ASN A 3 1.21 -6.08 18.29
C ASN A 3 -0.28 -5.73 18.19
N ASN A 4 -1.09 -6.29 19.07
CA ASN A 4 -2.54 -6.10 19.07
C ASN A 4 -2.91 -4.61 19.27
N SER A 5 -2.04 -3.84 19.94
CA SER A 5 -2.17 -2.38 20.08
C SER A 5 -2.06 -1.63 18.75
N ASP A 6 -1.18 -2.08 17.86
CA ASP A 6 -0.92 -1.39 16.58
C ASP A 6 -2.11 -1.61 15.63
N LEU A 7 -2.66 -2.82 15.63
CA LEU A 7 -3.86 -3.17 14.88
C LEU A 7 -5.11 -2.46 15.44
N ASN A 8 -5.22 -2.26 16.75
CA ASN A 8 -6.28 -1.43 17.33
C ASN A 8 -6.20 0.03 16.82
N ASN A 9 -5.01 0.64 16.86
CA ASN A 9 -4.81 2.00 16.37
C ASN A 9 -5.13 2.13 14.88
N GLN A 10 -4.73 1.15 14.06
CA GLN A 10 -5.07 1.10 12.64
C GLN A 10 -6.57 0.92 12.42
N ALA A 11 -7.24 0.01 13.16
CA ALA A 11 -8.69 -0.18 13.07
C ALA A 11 -9.45 1.12 13.39
N ALA A 12 -8.99 1.88 14.39
CA ALA A 12 -9.61 3.14 14.79
C ALA A 12 -9.56 4.23 13.71
N GLN A 13 -8.51 4.22 12.88
CA GLN A 13 -8.30 5.19 11.81
C GLN A 13 -8.82 4.70 10.45
N TYR A 14 -9.27 3.45 10.36
CA TYR A 14 -9.72 2.82 9.12
C TYR A 14 -11.24 2.84 8.99
N THR A 15 -11.74 2.82 7.74
CA THR A 15 -13.17 2.64 7.50
C THR A 15 -13.52 1.15 7.51
N LEU A 16 -14.20 0.73 8.58
CA LEU A 16 -14.58 -0.65 8.85
C LEU A 16 -15.88 -1.05 8.14
N CYS A 17 -16.15 -2.35 8.10
CA CYS A 17 -17.40 -2.89 7.56
C CYS A 17 -17.93 -4.03 8.45
N PHE A 18 -19.12 -3.83 9.03
CA PHE A 18 -19.79 -4.79 9.91
C PHE A 18 -20.84 -5.66 9.18
N ASN A 19 -20.82 -5.70 7.84
CA ASN A 19 -21.74 -6.52 7.06
C ASN A 19 -21.38 -8.01 7.15
N THR A 20 -21.96 -8.72 8.13
CA THR A 20 -21.77 -10.16 8.35
C THR A 20 -22.40 -11.03 7.26
N ARG A 21 -23.31 -10.49 6.43
CA ARG A 21 -23.95 -11.21 5.32
C ARG A 21 -23.16 -11.13 4.01
N CYS A 22 -22.03 -10.41 4.01
CA CYS A 22 -21.22 -10.26 2.82
C CYS A 22 -20.43 -11.56 2.53
N PRO A 23 -20.55 -12.17 1.34
CA PRO A 23 -19.84 -13.40 1.00
C PRO A 23 -18.31 -13.22 0.92
N LYS A 24 -17.83 -11.97 0.86
CA LYS A 24 -16.40 -11.64 0.85
C LYS A 24 -15.84 -11.31 2.25
N ALA A 25 -16.65 -11.36 3.30
CA ALA A 25 -16.29 -10.89 4.65
C ALA A 25 -15.00 -11.53 5.18
N GLU A 26 -14.83 -12.84 5.02
CA GLU A 26 -13.64 -13.59 5.48
C GLU A 26 -12.34 -13.14 4.81
N ASN A 27 -12.42 -12.64 3.58
CA ASN A 27 -11.26 -12.19 2.80
C ASN A 27 -11.17 -10.65 2.74
N CYS A 28 -12.00 -9.94 3.52
CA CYS A 28 -12.11 -8.49 3.48
C CYS A 28 -11.38 -7.87 4.67
N LEU A 29 -10.41 -7.00 4.40
CA LEU A 29 -9.66 -6.27 5.43
C LEU A 29 -10.59 -5.42 6.31
N ARG A 30 -11.55 -4.71 5.70
CA ARG A 30 -12.51 -3.84 6.43
C ARG A 30 -13.33 -4.62 7.46
N HIS A 31 -13.68 -5.86 7.16
CA HIS A 31 -14.40 -6.74 8.08
C HIS A 31 -13.45 -7.37 9.08
N SER A 32 -12.30 -7.87 8.63
CA SER A 32 -11.27 -8.49 9.48
C SER A 32 -10.77 -7.53 10.57
N MET A 33 -10.68 -6.23 10.30
CA MET A 33 -10.23 -5.23 11.27
C MET A 33 -11.23 -4.93 12.38
N THR A 34 -12.51 -5.30 12.22
CA THR A 34 -13.53 -5.09 13.26
C THR A 34 -13.22 -5.80 14.57
N GLN A 35 -12.56 -6.96 14.52
CA GLN A 35 -12.20 -7.76 15.70
C GLN A 35 -11.20 -7.05 16.62
N TYR A 36 -10.46 -6.07 16.09
CA TYR A 36 -9.48 -5.31 16.84
C TYR A 36 -10.06 -4.03 17.44
N THR A 37 -11.36 -3.75 17.25
CA THR A 37 -12.02 -2.63 17.92
C THR A 37 -12.24 -2.92 19.40
N THR A 38 -12.06 -1.90 20.24
CA THR A 38 -12.18 -1.99 21.69
C THR A 38 -13.02 -0.83 22.23
N ALA A 39 -13.40 -0.91 23.51
CA ALA A 39 -14.13 0.16 24.19
C ALA A 39 -13.35 1.50 24.25
N GLN A 40 -12.03 1.49 24.01
CA GLN A 40 -11.23 2.71 23.90
C GLN A 40 -11.53 3.49 22.60
N ASN A 41 -12.06 2.81 21.58
CA ASN A 41 -12.45 3.42 20.31
C ASN A 41 -13.87 4.01 20.43
N ILE A 42 -13.98 5.19 21.05
CA ILE A 42 -15.27 5.89 21.30
C ILE A 42 -16.05 6.14 20.00
N ARG A 43 -15.35 6.33 18.88
CA ARG A 43 -15.92 6.53 17.55
C ARG A 43 -15.24 5.63 16.54
N LEU A 44 -16.03 5.11 15.60
CA LEU A 44 -15.57 4.29 14.49
C LEU A 44 -16.07 4.87 13.17
N SER A 45 -15.23 4.84 12.13
CA SER A 45 -15.65 5.09 10.76
C SER A 45 -16.14 3.77 10.15
N VAL A 46 -17.36 3.76 9.63
CA VAL A 46 -17.97 2.55 9.06
C VAL A 46 -18.56 2.82 7.68
N ILE A 47 -18.49 1.81 6.81
CA ILE A 47 -19.25 1.84 5.56
C ILE A 47 -20.74 1.96 5.90
N ASN A 48 -21.40 2.95 5.31
CA ASN A 48 -22.84 3.16 5.43
C ASN A 48 -23.58 1.86 5.10
N PRO A 49 -24.39 1.29 6.01
CA PRO A 49 -25.14 0.06 5.76
C PRO A 49 -26.07 0.13 4.54
N LEU A 50 -26.54 1.32 4.17
CA LEU A 50 -27.34 1.54 2.97
C LEU A 50 -26.53 1.36 1.66
N CYS A 51 -25.21 1.37 1.75
CA CYS A 51 -24.30 1.15 0.62
C CYS A 51 -23.75 -0.28 0.55
N TYR A 52 -24.29 -1.20 1.36
CA TYR A 52 -23.91 -2.60 1.26
C TYR A 52 -24.32 -3.20 -0.09
N PRO A 53 -23.50 -4.09 -0.67
CA PRO A 53 -23.84 -4.71 -1.94
C PRO A 53 -25.11 -5.54 -1.78
N ALA A 54 -25.97 -5.50 -2.80
CA ALA A 54 -27.10 -6.42 -2.90
C ALA A 54 -26.60 -7.87 -2.98
N ALA A 55 -27.43 -8.82 -2.57
CA ALA A 55 -27.09 -10.24 -2.63
C ALA A 55 -26.64 -10.65 -4.05
N GLY A 56 -25.51 -11.34 -4.14
CA GLY A 56 -24.94 -11.82 -5.41
C GLY A 56 -24.25 -10.75 -6.26
N LYS A 57 -24.16 -9.48 -5.83
CA LYS A 57 -23.40 -8.44 -6.54
C LYS A 57 -21.97 -8.32 -5.99
N GLU A 58 -21.06 -7.85 -6.85
CA GLU A 58 -19.70 -7.52 -6.43
C GLU A 58 -19.70 -6.37 -5.42
N CYS A 59 -18.83 -6.47 -4.41
CA CYS A 59 -18.72 -5.47 -3.36
C CYS A 59 -17.78 -4.33 -3.80
N PRO A 60 -18.27 -3.10 -4.02
CA PRO A 60 -17.43 -1.98 -4.43
C PRO A 60 -16.45 -1.52 -3.34
N HIS A 61 -16.72 -1.91 -2.08
CA HIS A 61 -15.91 -1.55 -0.92
C HIS A 61 -14.91 -2.65 -0.53
N PHE A 62 -14.83 -3.74 -1.30
CA PHE A 62 -13.94 -4.85 -1.00
C PHE A 62 -12.47 -4.40 -0.97
N ARG A 63 -11.77 -4.87 0.06
CA ARG A 63 -10.32 -4.72 0.23
C ARG A 63 -9.78 -6.06 0.68
N SER A 64 -8.83 -6.62 -0.04
CA SER A 64 -8.23 -7.91 0.29
C SER A 64 -7.54 -7.83 1.65
N ASN A 65 -7.75 -8.82 2.51
CA ASN A 65 -6.96 -9.00 3.73
C ASN A 65 -5.67 -9.79 3.49
N LYS A 66 -5.26 -10.00 2.23
CA LYS A 66 -3.93 -10.53 1.93
C LYS A 66 -2.91 -9.41 2.07
N LYS A 67 -1.83 -9.68 2.80
CA LYS A 67 -0.69 -8.78 2.86
C LYS A 67 0.01 -8.70 1.51
N ILE A 68 0.54 -7.53 1.22
CA ILE A 68 1.34 -7.23 0.05
C ILE A 68 2.79 -7.02 0.48
N ARG A 69 3.70 -7.44 -0.39
CA ARG A 69 5.12 -7.18 -0.22
C ARG A 69 5.43 -5.73 -0.56
N VAL A 70 5.51 -4.89 0.46
CA VAL A 70 5.86 -3.46 0.36
C VAL A 70 7.37 -3.32 0.33
N ALA A 71 7.88 -2.48 -0.58
CA ALA A 71 9.29 -2.15 -0.66
C ALA A 71 9.55 -0.76 -0.06
N TRP A 72 10.71 -0.57 0.54
CA TRP A 72 11.08 0.69 1.18
C TRP A 72 12.42 1.15 0.69
N GLY A 73 12.46 2.39 0.19
CA GLY A 73 13.71 3.02 -0.22
C GLY A 73 14.30 2.44 -1.50
N PHE A 74 14.98 3.31 -2.22
CA PHE A 74 15.76 2.96 -3.40
C PHE A 74 16.92 3.95 -3.51
N LYS A 75 17.54 4.28 -2.38
CA LYS A 75 18.56 5.34 -2.33
C LYS A 75 19.75 4.99 -3.23
N LYS A 76 20.10 3.70 -3.26
CA LYS A 76 21.20 3.09 -4.01
C LYS A 76 20.88 2.82 -5.47
N LEU A 77 19.65 3.09 -5.93
CA LEU A 77 19.22 2.83 -7.30
C LEU A 77 20.17 3.43 -8.35
N TYR A 78 20.74 4.59 -8.04
CA TYR A 78 21.51 5.38 -8.99
C TYR A 78 23.02 5.16 -8.90
N ASP A 79 23.51 4.39 -7.93
CA ASP A 79 24.94 4.33 -7.57
C ASP A 79 25.78 3.79 -8.74
N ASP A 80 25.27 2.77 -9.44
CA ASP A 80 25.96 2.12 -10.58
C ASP A 80 25.48 2.64 -11.94
N MET A 81 24.55 3.60 -11.97
CA MET A 81 23.96 4.09 -13.22
C MET A 81 24.82 5.16 -13.90
N PRO A 82 25.04 5.10 -15.23
CA PRO A 82 25.61 6.21 -15.98
C PRO A 82 24.83 7.51 -15.76
N ALA A 83 25.52 8.64 -15.58
CA ALA A 83 24.91 9.91 -15.20
C ALA A 83 23.75 10.35 -16.10
N ARG A 84 23.85 10.12 -17.42
CA ARG A 84 22.78 10.43 -18.38
C ARG A 84 21.51 9.62 -18.11
N ILE A 85 21.65 8.32 -17.85
CA ILE A 85 20.53 7.40 -17.58
C ILE A 85 19.92 7.73 -16.22
N SER A 86 20.76 7.90 -15.20
CA SER A 86 20.35 8.28 -13.84
C SER A 86 19.50 9.56 -13.84
N ARG A 87 19.95 10.62 -14.52
CA ARG A 87 19.20 11.87 -14.65
C ARG A 87 17.86 11.68 -15.34
N ALA A 88 17.80 10.92 -16.43
CA ALA A 88 16.56 10.67 -17.16
C ALA A 88 15.53 9.89 -16.32
N ILE A 89 15.98 8.86 -15.61
CA ILE A 89 15.14 8.08 -14.69
C ILE A 89 14.65 8.95 -13.54
N HIS A 90 15.53 9.71 -12.89
CA HIS A 90 15.15 10.60 -11.79
C HIS A 90 14.04 11.57 -12.23
N LEU A 91 14.22 12.31 -13.31
CA LEU A 91 13.20 13.25 -13.81
C LEU A 91 11.88 12.55 -14.13
N ASN A 92 11.93 11.35 -14.70
CA ASN A 92 10.72 10.59 -15.03
C ASN A 92 9.99 10.11 -13.76
N LEU A 93 10.72 9.59 -12.76
CA LEU A 93 10.13 9.12 -11.51
C LEU A 93 9.57 10.28 -10.69
N GLU A 94 10.27 11.40 -10.66
CA GLU A 94 9.81 12.62 -9.99
C GLU A 94 8.54 13.18 -10.62
N ALA A 95 8.42 13.13 -11.96
CA ALA A 95 7.19 13.50 -12.66
C ALA A 95 6.01 12.54 -12.36
N ILE A 96 6.27 11.24 -12.20
CA ILE A 96 5.23 10.24 -11.90
C ILE A 96 4.77 10.33 -10.44
N PHE A 97 5.71 10.44 -9.50
CA PHE A 97 5.42 10.38 -8.06
C PHE A 97 5.24 11.76 -7.42
N ASN A 98 5.47 12.85 -8.16
CA ASN A 98 5.66 14.21 -7.66
C ASN A 98 6.91 14.36 -6.79
N HIS A 99 7.45 15.58 -6.73
CA HIS A 99 8.69 15.92 -6.03
C HIS A 99 8.71 15.42 -4.57
N SER A 100 7.79 15.88 -3.72
CA SER A 100 7.82 15.53 -2.29
C SER A 100 7.63 14.02 -2.01
N PRO A 101 6.61 13.32 -2.57
CA PRO A 101 6.45 11.89 -2.33
C PRO A 101 7.62 11.06 -2.86
N TYR A 102 8.21 11.42 -4.01
CA TYR A 102 9.39 10.74 -4.55
C TYR A 102 10.51 10.64 -3.50
N TYR A 103 10.89 11.75 -2.86
CA TYR A 103 11.92 11.73 -1.83
C TYR A 103 11.50 10.99 -0.56
N ARG A 104 10.19 10.95 -0.25
CA ARG A 104 9.69 10.15 0.88
C ARG A 104 9.79 8.65 0.59
N TYR A 105 9.45 8.19 -0.61
CA TYR A 105 9.66 6.80 -1.02
C TYR A 105 11.15 6.45 -1.02
N ARG A 106 11.98 7.30 -1.64
CA ARG A 106 13.44 7.10 -1.73
C ARG A 106 14.10 6.98 -0.37
N ASN A 107 13.66 7.78 0.61
CA ASN A 107 14.23 7.81 1.96
C ASN A 107 13.45 6.95 2.97
N GLN A 108 12.68 5.95 2.52
CA GLN A 108 11.97 4.98 3.36
C GLN A 108 10.91 5.59 4.31
N LYS A 109 10.43 6.80 4.02
CA LYS A 109 9.34 7.46 4.77
C LYS A 109 7.94 7.06 4.27
N LEU A 110 7.87 6.45 3.09
CA LEU A 110 6.66 5.86 2.50
C LEU A 110 7.02 4.51 1.88
N GLY A 111 6.11 3.55 2.00
CA GLY A 111 6.23 2.22 1.38
C GLY A 111 5.73 2.23 -0.06
N LEU A 112 6.42 1.49 -0.93
CA LEU A 112 6.05 1.31 -2.34
C LEU A 112 5.21 0.04 -2.49
N THR A 113 3.99 0.19 -3.00
CA THR A 113 3.14 -0.95 -3.37
C THR A 113 3.78 -1.74 -4.53
N PRO A 114 3.41 -3.03 -4.72
CA PRO A 114 3.91 -3.82 -5.85
C PRO A 114 3.73 -3.13 -7.22
N LYS A 115 2.62 -2.40 -7.40
CA LYS A 115 2.37 -1.63 -8.63
C LYS A 115 3.36 -0.48 -8.81
N GLN A 116 3.69 0.24 -7.73
CA GLN A 116 4.66 1.33 -7.76
C GLN A 116 6.08 0.81 -7.96
N GLN A 117 6.43 -0.32 -7.33
CA GLN A 117 7.70 -1.01 -7.57
C GLN A 117 7.86 -1.37 -9.04
N GLU A 118 6.82 -1.92 -9.66
CA GLU A 118 6.84 -2.27 -11.08
C GLU A 118 6.94 -1.03 -11.97
N CYS A 119 6.27 0.07 -11.62
CA CYS A 119 6.43 1.34 -12.32
C CYS A 119 7.89 1.81 -12.34
N ILE A 120 8.61 1.71 -11.21
CA ILE A 120 10.04 2.04 -11.14
C ILE A 120 10.85 1.12 -12.07
N ARG A 121 10.60 -0.19 -12.05
CA ARG A 121 11.26 -1.16 -12.96
C ARG A 121 11.04 -0.81 -14.42
N GLN A 122 9.81 -0.47 -14.80
CA GLN A 122 9.47 -0.10 -16.17
C GLN A 122 10.17 1.19 -16.61
N VAL A 123 10.23 2.21 -15.75
CA VAL A 123 10.94 3.45 -16.06
C VAL A 123 12.43 3.20 -16.27
N CYS A 124 13.06 2.38 -15.43
CA CYS A 124 14.48 2.05 -15.61
C CYS A 124 14.73 1.30 -16.92
N ARG A 125 13.92 0.27 -17.22
CA ARG A 125 14.00 -0.46 -18.50
C ARG A 125 13.81 0.46 -19.70
N LYS A 126 12.84 1.39 -19.63
CA LYS A 126 12.57 2.39 -20.68
C LYS A 126 13.78 3.26 -20.99
N HIS A 127 14.56 3.64 -19.97
CA HIS A 127 15.77 4.46 -20.13
C HIS A 127 17.04 3.63 -20.35
N GLY A 128 16.91 2.33 -20.64
CA GLY A 128 18.02 1.46 -21.02
C GLY A 128 18.78 0.82 -19.86
N TRP A 129 18.28 0.93 -18.63
CA TRP A 129 18.84 0.20 -17.49
C TRP A 129 18.37 -1.25 -17.51
N LYS A 130 19.31 -2.20 -17.61
CA LYS A 130 19.03 -3.63 -17.77
C LYS A 130 19.23 -4.44 -16.49
N GLU A 131 19.89 -3.87 -15.49
CA GLU A 131 20.15 -4.57 -14.24
C GLU A 131 18.90 -4.65 -13.37
N GLU A 132 18.89 -5.63 -12.47
CA GLU A 132 17.78 -5.83 -11.55
C GLU A 132 17.73 -4.72 -10.49
N ILE A 133 16.54 -4.17 -10.27
CA ILE A 133 16.34 -3.14 -9.24
C ILE A 133 16.11 -3.81 -7.89
N GLN A 134 17.00 -3.53 -6.96
CA GLN A 134 16.85 -3.89 -5.55
C GLN A 134 16.40 -2.66 -4.75
N PHE A 135 15.37 -2.85 -3.93
CA PHE A 135 14.94 -1.84 -2.95
C PHE A 135 15.66 -2.06 -1.61
N ASP A 136 15.72 -1.04 -0.75
CA ASP A 136 16.57 -1.09 0.44
C ASP A 136 16.10 -2.15 1.45
N ARG A 137 14.77 -2.35 1.60
CA ARG A 137 14.17 -3.43 2.40
C ARG A 137 12.73 -3.74 1.97
N TYR A 138 12.17 -4.83 2.50
CA TYR A 138 10.79 -5.25 2.26
C TYR A 138 10.05 -5.58 3.57
N THR A 139 8.74 -5.38 3.58
CA THR A 139 7.82 -5.80 4.64
C THR A 139 6.55 -6.40 4.04
N GLU A 140 5.83 -7.20 4.83
CA GLU A 140 4.50 -7.71 4.48
C GLU A 140 3.46 -6.88 5.23
N GLU A 141 2.68 -6.07 4.51
CA GLU A 141 1.72 -5.13 5.10
C GLU A 141 0.36 -5.25 4.42
N TYR A 142 -0.70 -4.87 5.13
CA TYR A 142 -2.01 -4.73 4.50
C TYR A 142 -2.05 -3.52 3.55
N ASP A 143 -2.79 -3.65 2.46
CA ASP A 143 -3.11 -2.54 1.56
C ASP A 143 -4.30 -1.77 2.16
N TRP A 144 -3.97 -0.79 3.03
CA TRP A 144 -4.93 0.02 3.78
C TRP A 144 -5.81 0.87 2.84
#